data_AF-C0L5D1-F1
#
_entry.id   AF-C0L5D1-F1
#
_cell.length_a   1.000
_cell.length_b   1.000
_cell.length_c   1.000
_cell.angle_alpha   90.00
_cell.angle_beta   90.00
_cell.angle_gamma   90.00
#
_symmetry.space_group_name_H-M   'P 1'
#
loop_
_entity.id
_entity.type
_entity.pdbx_description
1 polymer ?
#
loop_
_entity_poly.entity_id
_entity_poly.type
_entity_poly.pdbx_seq_one_letter_code
_entity_poly.pdbx_strand_id
1 'polypeptide(L)' 'MKIIDYFTEATTFLKTSVTDKTEVFATLATALVNNETVTDSAKLIKALEKRETEGPTGVGDGLA' A
#
# COMPACT_ATOMS: atom_id res chain seq x y z
N MET A 1 -0.93 -11.13 15.98
CA MET A 1 -1.71 -9.97 15.50
C MET A 1 -2.92 -10.48 14.75
N LYS A 2 -4.06 -9.84 14.96
CA LYS A 2 -5.28 -10.03 14.17
C LYS A 2 -5.25 -9.07 12.98
N ILE A 3 -6.00 -9.37 11.92
CA ILE A 3 -6.03 -8.51 10.73
C ILE A 3 -6.55 -7.09 11.06
N ILE A 4 -7.47 -6.99 12.03
CA ILE A 4 -8.00 -5.71 12.53
C ILE A 4 -6.91 -4.82 13.14
N ASP A 5 -5.81 -5.40 13.62
CA ASP A 5 -4.72 -4.63 14.23
C ASP A 5 -3.93 -3.83 13.17
N TYR A 6 -4.11 -4.12 11.87
CA TYR A 6 -3.49 -3.40 10.75
C TYR A 6 -4.39 -2.32 10.15
N PHE A 7 -5.68 -2.30 10.48
CA PHE A 7 -6.63 -1.30 10.00
C PHE A 7 -6.83 -0.22 11.06
N THR A 8 -6.11 0.87 10.91
CA THR A 8 -6.16 2.06 11.78
C THR A 8 -6.52 3.28 10.95
N GLU A 9 -6.82 4.40 11.60
CA GLU A 9 -7.00 5.68 10.89
C GLU A 9 -5.77 6.06 10.05
N ALA A 10 -4.56 5.67 10.47
CA ALA A 10 -3.32 5.94 9.75
C ALA A 10 -3.13 5.09 8.49
N THR A 11 -3.82 3.95 8.39
CA THR A 11 -3.67 2.97 7.29
C THR A 11 -4.94 2.78 6.47
N THR A 12 -6.03 3.47 6.83
CA THR A 12 -7.33 3.34 6.17
C THR A 12 -7.70 4.63 5.48
N PHE A 13 -7.70 4.60 4.15
CA PHE A 13 -7.99 5.77 3.30
C PHE A 13 -9.35 5.60 2.64
N LEU A 14 -10.22 6.60 2.79
CA LEU A 14 -11.54 6.63 2.16
C LEU A 14 -11.63 7.83 1.21
N LYS A 15 -12.37 7.66 0.10
CA LYS A 15 -12.62 8.71 -0.90
C LYS A 15 -11.33 9.30 -1.50
N THR A 16 -10.33 8.45 -1.71
CA THR A 16 -9.04 8.82 -2.28
C THR A 16 -9.07 8.68 -3.79
N SER A 17 -8.39 9.58 -4.49
CA SER A 17 -8.19 9.53 -5.94
C SER A 17 -6.70 9.67 -6.23
N VAL A 18 -6.19 8.80 -7.09
CA VAL A 18 -4.81 8.81 -7.56
C VAL A 18 -4.80 8.59 -9.07
N THR A 19 -3.75 9.07 -9.73
CA THR A 19 -3.63 9.05 -11.20
C THR A 19 -3.25 7.67 -11.71
N ASP A 20 -2.44 6.93 -10.96
CA ASP A 20 -1.95 5.61 -11.33
C ASP A 20 -1.57 4.75 -10.12
N LYS A 21 -1.16 3.50 -10.39
CA LYS A 21 -0.78 2.51 -9.36
C LYS A 21 0.49 2.89 -8.59
N THR A 22 1.42 3.62 -9.19
CA THR A 22 2.66 4.02 -8.52
C THR A 22 2.38 5.03 -7.41
N GLU A 23 1.42 5.92 -7.62
CA GLU A 23 0.92 6.83 -6.58
C GLU A 23 0.22 6.07 -5.43
N VAL A 24 -0.45 4.96 -5.71
CA VAL A 24 -0.99 4.08 -4.65
C VAL A 24 0.14 3.55 -3.77
N PHE A 25 1.21 3.02 -4.38
CA PHE A 25 2.35 2.47 -3.64
C PHE A 25 3.05 3.53 -2.79
N ALA A 26 3.22 4.74 -3.33
CA ALA A 26 3.77 5.87 -2.57
C ALA A 26 2.90 6.22 -1.36
N THR A 27 1.57 6.31 -1.55
CA THR A 27 0.60 6.60 -0.49
C THR A 27 0.67 5.56 0.63
N LEU A 28 0.67 4.28 0.27
CA LEU A 28 0.78 3.17 1.23
C LEU A 28 2.12 3.19 1.96
N ALA A 29 3.23 3.43 1.25
CA ALA A 29 4.55 3.45 1.86
C ALA A 29 4.71 4.60 2.87
N THR A 30 4.21 5.79 2.54
CA THR A 30 4.19 6.92 3.47
C THR A 30 3.36 6.60 4.71
N ALA A 31 2.17 6.03 4.55
CA ALA A 31 1.29 5.63 5.65
C ALA A 31 1.97 4.65 6.61
N LEU A 32 2.61 3.62 6.05
CA LEU A 32 3.25 2.54 6.80
C LEU A 32 4.57 2.96 7.45
N VAL A 33 5.23 4.01 6.94
CA VAL A 33 6.38 4.62 7.63
C VAL A 33 5.90 5.53 8.76
N ASN A 34 4.87 6.35 8.52
CA ASN A 34 4.33 7.26 9.53
C ASN A 34 3.76 6.55 10.75
N ASN A 35 3.24 5.33 10.58
CA ASN A 35 2.75 4.50 11.69
C ASN A 35 3.81 3.51 12.24
N GLU A 36 5.07 3.65 11.83
CA GLU A 36 6.21 2.84 12.27
C GLU A 36 6.13 1.33 11.92
N THR A 37 5.22 0.93 11.03
CA THR A 37 5.13 -0.48 10.57
C THR A 37 6.29 -0.84 9.65
N VAL A 38 6.78 0.14 8.87
CA VAL A 38 7.90 -0.01 7.93
C VAL A 38 8.90 1.11 8.17
N THR A 39 10.20 0.83 8.00
CA THR A 39 11.26 1.81 8.30
C THR A 39 11.85 2.49 7.05
N ASP A 40 11.64 1.92 5.86
CA ASP A 40 12.21 2.40 4.60
C ASP A 40 11.13 2.39 3.49
N SER A 41 10.59 3.57 3.20
CA SER A 41 9.56 3.76 2.17
C SER A 41 10.08 3.43 0.76
N ALA A 42 11.33 3.79 0.45
CA ALA A 42 11.90 3.58 -0.87
C ALA A 42 12.10 2.09 -1.17
N LYS A 43 12.53 1.32 -0.16
CA LYS A 43 12.64 -0.14 -0.27
C LYS A 43 11.27 -0.81 -0.41
N LEU A 44 10.26 -0.32 0.31
CA LEU A 44 8.90 -0.84 0.20
C LEU A 44 8.30 -0.59 -1.18
N ILE A 45 8.41 0.64 -1.71
CA ILE A 45 7.90 0.98 -3.06
C ILE A 45 8.53 0.05 -4.10
N LYS A 46 9.85 -0.12 -4.10
CA LYS A 46 10.54 -1.03 -5.02
C LYS A 46 10.07 -2.48 -4.89
N ALA A 47 9.76 -2.93 -3.68
CA ALA A 47 9.26 -4.29 -3.45
C ALA A 47 7.82 -4.47 -3.99
N LEU A 48 6.95 -3.47 -3.81
CA LEU A 48 5.58 -3.46 -4.34
C LEU A 48 5.58 -3.43 -5.87
N GLU A 49 6.39 -2.55 -6.46
CA GLU A 49 6.57 -2.48 -7.92
C GLU A 49 7.07 -3.81 -8.48
N LYS A 50 8.11 -4.38 -7.88
CA LYS A 50 8.62 -5.70 -8.29
C LYS A 50 7.52 -6.75 -8.23
N ARG A 51 6.75 -6.82 -7.13
CA ARG A 51 5.67 -7.81 -7.01
C ARG A 51 4.60 -7.62 -8.08
N GLU A 52 4.21 -6.39 -8.38
CA GLU A 52 3.24 -6.10 -9.45
C GLU A 52 3.75 -6.52 -10.83
N THR A 53 5.06 -6.38 -11.10
CA THR A 53 5.67 -6.84 -12.36
C THR A 53 5.75 -8.36 -12.49
N GLU A 54 5.85 -9.10 -11.38
CA GLU A 54 5.83 -10.57 -11.37
C GLU A 54 4.45 -11.14 -11.68
N GLY A 55 3.41 -10.32 -11.55
CA GLY A 55 2.03 -10.63 -11.93
C GLY A 55 1.07 -9.66 -11.24
N PRO A 56 0.03 -9.16 -11.93
CA PRO A 56 -0.93 -8.22 -11.36
C PRO A 56 -1.47 -8.73 -10.02
N THR A 57 -1.51 -7.83 -9.02
CA THR A 57 -2.04 -8.14 -7.69
C THR A 57 -3.57 -8.08 -7.62
N GLY A 58 -4.20 -7.46 -8.63
CA GLY A 58 -5.65 -7.42 -8.75
C GLY A 58 -6.28 -8.81 -8.85
N VAL A 59 -7.25 -9.08 -7.97
CA VAL A 59 -7.96 -10.37 -7.91
C VAL A 59 -9.36 -10.33 -8.56
N GLY A 60 -9.76 -9.17 -9.07
CA GLY A 60 -11.08 -8.93 -9.68
C GLY A 60 -11.96 -8.00 -8.84
N ASP A 61 -13.09 -7.58 -9.39
CA ASP A 61 -14.12 -6.78 -8.70
C ASP A 61 -13.62 -5.48 -8.04
N GLY A 62 -12.55 -4.90 -8.57
CA GLY A 62 -11.92 -3.68 -8.03
C GLY A 62 -11.07 -3.91 -6.79
N LEU A 63 -10.70 -5.16 -6.49
CA LEU A 63 -9.84 -5.56 -5.38
C LEU A 63 -8.43 -5.90 -5.87
N ALA A 64 -7.43 -5.44 -5.11
CA ALA A 64 -6.01 -5.72 -5.29
C ALA A 64 -5.34 -5.82 -3.91
#